data_AF-A0A7K3IV62-F1
#
_entry.id   AF-A0A7K3IV62-F1
#
_cell.length_a   1.000
_cell.length_b   1.000
_cell.length_c   1.000
_cell.angle_alpha   90.00
_cell.angle_beta   90.00
_cell.angle_gamma   90.00
#
_symmetry.space_group_name_H-M   'P 1'
#
loop_
_entity.id
_entity.type
_entity.pdbx_description
1 polymer ?
#
loop_
_entity_poly.entity_id
_entity_poly.type
_entity_poly.pdbx_seq_one_letter_code
_entity_poly.pdbx_strand_id
1 'polypeptide(L)'
;VQTDGKPVIYTVSTAVGPDGNTYYTYGSPNEAGYSAFGLLGTAAANYSSTGFALRKTLQDTKNVSTKALGGSTQQYVDMRLAEVYLNYAEAVIESNQGDAALAKTYLNAIRKRAGHTDEIPATIENILKERRIECVFEGTRAWDLIRRRDYHLVFNSTKRTSLIPIMDLRINPPKYLFLRVTNYYDQAANGRTFQPRSYYLEIPGVASNKLVQNPGY
;
A
#
# COMPACT_ATOMS: atom_id res chain seq x y z
N VAL A 1 26.78 -4.39 -11.03
CA VAL A 1 26.39 -3.29 -11.94
C VAL A 1 27.59 -3.04 -12.84
N GLN A 2 27.49 -3.30 -14.14
CA GLN A 2 28.53 -2.86 -15.10
C GLN A 2 28.39 -1.35 -15.34
N THR A 3 29.51 -0.72 -15.63
CA THR A 3 29.74 0.74 -15.63
C THR A 3 29.25 1.46 -16.89
N ASP A 4 28.56 0.77 -17.80
CA ASP A 4 28.19 1.28 -19.14
C ASP A 4 26.77 1.87 -19.22
N GLY A 5 26.06 1.98 -18.09
CA GLY A 5 24.73 2.60 -18.03
C GLY A 5 23.62 1.80 -18.71
N LYS A 6 23.90 0.61 -19.25
CA LYS A 6 22.88 -0.33 -19.71
C LYS A 6 22.42 -1.17 -18.52
N PRO A 7 21.11 -1.39 -18.32
CA PRO A 7 20.63 -2.30 -17.31
C PRO A 7 21.10 -3.71 -17.67
N VAL A 8 22.20 -4.16 -17.05
CA VAL A 8 22.62 -5.56 -17.10
C VAL A 8 21.71 -6.32 -16.16
N ILE A 9 20.67 -6.90 -16.74
CA ILE A 9 19.84 -7.89 -16.09
C ILE A 9 20.64 -9.19 -16.07
N TYR A 10 21.00 -9.67 -14.88
CA TYR A 10 21.50 -11.03 -14.75
C TYR A 10 20.33 -11.99 -14.85
N THR A 11 19.97 -12.37 -16.07
CA THR A 11 19.18 -13.58 -16.32
C THR A 11 20.16 -14.74 -16.32
N VAL A 12 20.31 -15.44 -15.18
CA VAL A 12 20.71 -16.84 -15.32
C VAL A 12 19.53 -17.49 -16.03
N SER A 13 19.76 -18.00 -17.24
CA SER A 13 18.74 -18.73 -17.97
C SER A 13 18.17 -19.87 -17.13
N THR A 14 18.93 -20.42 -16.17
CA THR A 14 18.47 -21.37 -15.16
C THR A 14 19.40 -21.37 -13.92
N ALA A 15 19.02 -20.75 -12.80
CA ALA A 15 19.67 -21.06 -11.52
C ALA A 15 18.96 -22.26 -10.89
N VAL A 16 19.58 -23.44 -10.89
CA VAL A 16 18.99 -24.63 -10.26
C VAL A 16 19.21 -24.55 -8.74
N GLY A 17 18.13 -24.51 -7.98
CA GLY A 17 18.17 -24.51 -6.52
C GLY A 17 18.56 -25.87 -5.94
N PRO A 18 18.82 -25.95 -4.62
CA PRO A 18 19.19 -27.19 -3.94
C PRO A 18 18.13 -28.31 -4.03
N ASP A 19 16.92 -27.95 -4.42
CA ASP A 19 15.76 -28.82 -4.64
C ASP A 19 15.62 -29.28 -6.11
N GLY A 20 16.56 -28.92 -6.98
CA GLY A 20 16.51 -29.24 -8.41
C GLY A 20 15.59 -28.32 -9.23
N ASN A 21 14.95 -27.33 -8.61
CA ASN A 21 14.05 -26.42 -9.30
C ASN A 21 14.80 -25.27 -9.96
N THR A 22 14.34 -24.84 -11.13
CA THR A 22 14.92 -23.68 -11.83
C THR A 22 14.29 -22.39 -11.32
N TYR A 23 15.12 -21.49 -10.81
CA TYR A 23 14.73 -20.15 -10.36
C TYR A 23 15.22 -19.09 -11.33
N TYR A 24 14.31 -18.17 -11.68
CA TYR A 24 14.57 -17.05 -12.56
C TYR A 24 14.67 -15.78 -11.72
N THR A 25 15.62 -14.90 -12.06
CA THR A 25 15.87 -13.63 -11.33
C THR A 25 14.62 -12.75 -11.21
N TYR A 26 13.71 -12.85 -12.18
CA TYR A 26 12.40 -12.20 -12.17
C TYR A 26 11.26 -13.22 -12.09
N GLY A 27 11.42 -14.37 -11.47
CA GLY A 27 10.31 -15.31 -11.24
C GLY A 27 9.71 -16.00 -12.47
N SER A 28 10.21 -15.76 -13.70
CA SER A 28 9.78 -16.45 -14.92
C SER A 28 10.87 -16.48 -16.00
N PRO A 29 10.89 -17.49 -16.89
CA PRO A 29 11.79 -17.55 -18.06
C PRO A 29 11.51 -16.48 -19.12
N ASN A 30 10.30 -15.91 -19.15
CA ASN A 30 9.84 -15.00 -20.19
C ASN A 30 9.46 -13.64 -19.59
N GLU A 31 9.76 -12.54 -20.31
CA GLU A 31 9.44 -11.18 -19.86
C GLU A 31 7.96 -11.00 -19.48
N ALA A 32 7.05 -11.65 -20.21
CA ALA A 32 5.61 -11.62 -19.94
C ALA A 32 5.22 -12.20 -18.56
N GLY A 33 6.06 -13.06 -17.97
CA GLY A 33 5.85 -13.65 -16.66
C GLY A 33 6.74 -13.09 -15.57
N TYR A 34 7.54 -12.05 -15.85
CA TYR A 34 8.40 -11.46 -14.85
C TYR A 34 7.60 -10.99 -13.64
N SER A 35 8.01 -11.45 -12.46
CA SER A 35 7.54 -10.94 -11.19
C SER A 35 8.11 -9.54 -10.99
N ALA A 36 7.22 -8.60 -10.68
CA ALA A 36 7.44 -7.39 -9.90
C ALA A 36 8.52 -6.36 -10.34
N PHE A 37 9.55 -6.69 -11.13
CA PHE A 37 10.76 -5.87 -11.24
C PHE A 37 11.24 -5.64 -12.67
N GLY A 38 10.58 -6.23 -13.67
CA GLY A 38 10.78 -5.86 -15.08
C GLY A 38 10.17 -4.48 -15.40
N LEU A 39 10.69 -3.81 -16.44
CA LEU A 39 10.09 -2.63 -17.07
C LEU A 39 9.57 -1.51 -16.12
N LEU A 40 10.28 -1.25 -15.01
CA LEU A 40 9.96 -0.16 -14.08
C LEU A 40 9.88 1.19 -14.82
N GLY A 41 8.76 1.90 -14.66
CA GLY A 41 8.49 3.17 -15.36
C GLY A 41 7.65 3.04 -16.63
N THR A 42 7.21 1.83 -16.98
CA THR A 42 6.26 1.58 -18.09
C THR A 42 4.83 1.36 -17.57
N ALA A 43 3.81 1.52 -18.43
CA ALA A 43 2.41 1.24 -18.13
C ALA A 43 2.04 -0.26 -18.20
N ALA A 44 3.03 -1.15 -18.32
CA ALA A 44 2.79 -2.57 -18.48
C ALA A 44 2.33 -3.22 -17.15
N ALA A 45 1.34 -4.11 -17.24
CA ALA A 45 0.90 -4.93 -16.11
C ALA A 45 1.96 -5.99 -15.76
N ASN A 46 1.94 -6.49 -14.51
CA ASN A 46 2.80 -7.54 -13.91
C ASN A 46 4.00 -7.08 -13.07
N TYR A 47 4.17 -5.77 -12.82
CA TYR A 47 5.31 -5.24 -12.05
C TYR A 47 4.88 -4.55 -10.73
N SER A 48 5.73 -4.61 -9.70
CA SER A 48 5.61 -3.94 -8.41
C SER A 48 6.66 -2.85 -8.31
N SER A 49 6.21 -1.61 -8.16
CA SER A 49 7.12 -0.48 -7.98
C SER A 49 7.71 -0.37 -6.57
N THR A 50 7.38 -1.29 -5.65
CA THR A 50 7.77 -1.20 -4.23
C THR A 50 8.51 -2.43 -3.69
N GLY A 51 8.52 -3.53 -4.44
CA GLY A 51 9.03 -4.83 -4.00
C GLY A 51 8.08 -5.64 -3.12
N PHE A 52 6.85 -5.15 -2.92
CA PHE A 52 5.80 -5.84 -2.19
C PHE A 52 4.59 -6.08 -3.10
N ALA A 53 3.83 -7.14 -2.82
CA ALA A 53 2.57 -7.46 -3.47
C ALA A 53 1.45 -7.56 -2.43
N LEU A 54 0.20 -7.36 -2.89
CA LEU A 54 -0.98 -7.47 -2.04
C LEU A 54 -1.47 -8.92 -1.99
N ARG A 55 -1.62 -9.47 -0.78
CA ARG A 55 -2.30 -10.76 -0.55
C ARG A 55 -3.73 -10.60 -0.01
N LYS A 56 -4.03 -9.50 0.66
CA LYS A 56 -5.35 -9.28 1.28
C LYS A 56 -6.45 -9.41 0.23
N THR A 57 -7.55 -10.08 0.59
CA THR A 57 -8.69 -10.43 -0.27
C THR A 57 -8.42 -11.46 -1.38
N LEU A 58 -7.18 -11.92 -1.58
CA LEU A 58 -6.92 -13.03 -2.49
C LEU A 58 -7.43 -14.34 -1.87
N GLN A 59 -8.08 -15.16 -2.71
CA GLN A 59 -8.58 -16.47 -2.32
C GLN A 59 -7.61 -17.53 -2.83
N ASP A 60 -6.87 -18.18 -1.93
CA ASP A 60 -5.83 -19.15 -2.27
C ASP A 60 -6.36 -20.34 -3.10
N THR A 61 -7.66 -20.65 -3.00
CA THR A 61 -8.30 -21.79 -3.68
C THR A 61 -9.01 -21.43 -4.98
N LYS A 62 -9.05 -20.15 -5.38
CA LYS A 62 -9.76 -19.72 -6.59
C LYS A 62 -8.81 -19.15 -7.63
N ASN A 63 -8.89 -19.71 -8.83
CA ASN A 63 -8.27 -19.12 -10.01
C ASN A 63 -9.18 -18.03 -10.57
N VAL A 64 -8.60 -16.87 -10.91
CA VAL A 64 -9.28 -15.81 -11.64
C VAL A 64 -9.30 -16.22 -13.12
N SER A 65 -10.49 -16.52 -13.65
CA SER A 65 -10.64 -17.09 -15.01
C SER A 65 -10.37 -16.09 -16.14
N THR A 66 -10.44 -14.79 -15.84
CA THR A 66 -10.15 -13.71 -16.80
C THR A 66 -9.77 -12.42 -16.07
N LYS A 67 -8.97 -11.57 -16.72
CA LYS A 67 -8.65 -10.21 -16.23
C LYS A 67 -9.81 -9.22 -16.45
N ALA A 68 -10.87 -9.62 -17.13
CA ALA A 68 -12.04 -8.78 -17.39
C ALA A 68 -12.87 -8.53 -16.12
N LEU A 69 -13.66 -7.45 -16.14
CA LEU A 69 -14.68 -7.20 -15.12
C LEU A 69 -15.59 -8.43 -14.98
N GLY A 70 -15.81 -8.86 -13.73
CA GLY A 70 -16.56 -10.09 -13.43
C GLY A 70 -15.72 -11.38 -13.39
N GLY A 71 -14.42 -11.33 -13.65
CA GLY A 71 -13.52 -12.49 -13.59
C GLY A 71 -13.20 -13.00 -12.17
N SER A 72 -13.62 -12.28 -11.13
CA SER A 72 -13.47 -12.65 -9.72
C SER A 72 -14.82 -12.68 -9.03
N THR A 73 -15.01 -13.69 -8.17
CA THR A 73 -16.17 -13.82 -7.27
C THR A 73 -15.85 -13.38 -5.84
N GLN A 74 -14.71 -12.70 -5.65
CA GLN A 74 -14.33 -12.17 -4.35
C GLN A 74 -15.30 -11.06 -3.93
N GLN A 75 -15.83 -11.18 -2.72
CA GLN A 75 -16.71 -10.17 -2.15
C GLN A 75 -15.93 -8.90 -1.83
N TYR A 76 -16.51 -7.75 -2.19
CA TYR A 76 -16.05 -6.44 -1.76
C TYR A 76 -16.70 -6.12 -0.41
N VAL A 77 -15.88 -5.92 0.62
CA VAL A 77 -16.36 -5.60 1.97
C VAL A 77 -16.44 -4.09 2.09
N ASP A 78 -17.67 -3.56 2.09
CA ASP A 78 -17.91 -2.11 2.21
C ASP A 78 -17.86 -1.66 3.68
N MET A 79 -18.39 -2.47 4.59
CA MET A 79 -18.33 -2.25 6.03
C MET A 79 -18.11 -3.56 6.77
N ARG A 80 -17.45 -3.50 7.93
CA ARG A 80 -17.25 -4.65 8.81
C ARG A 80 -17.13 -4.24 10.27
N LEU A 81 -17.38 -5.20 11.16
CA LEU A 81 -17.47 -4.98 12.60
C LEU A 81 -16.22 -4.29 13.21
N ALA A 82 -15.01 -4.62 12.74
CA ALA A 82 -13.81 -3.96 13.26
C ALA A 82 -13.78 -2.45 12.99
N GLU A 83 -14.35 -1.99 11.86
CA GLU A 83 -14.47 -0.57 11.60
C GLU A 83 -15.45 0.09 12.57
N VAL A 84 -16.58 -0.55 12.86
CA VAL A 84 -17.56 -0.06 13.85
C VAL A 84 -16.91 0.10 15.23
N TYR A 85 -16.09 -0.87 15.64
CA TYR A 85 -15.32 -0.82 16.88
C TYR A 85 -14.32 0.34 16.91
N LEU A 86 -13.60 0.57 15.81
CA LEU A 86 -12.65 1.68 15.69
C LEU A 86 -13.35 3.04 15.61
N ASN A 87 -14.51 3.13 14.96
CA ASN A 87 -15.32 4.34 14.91
C ASN A 87 -15.80 4.73 16.32
N TYR A 88 -16.31 3.76 17.09
CA TYR A 88 -16.70 3.97 18.48
C TYR A 88 -15.50 4.42 19.32
N ALA A 89 -14.37 3.70 19.23
CA ALA A 89 -13.19 4.03 20.02
C ALA A 89 -12.66 5.43 19.69
N GLU A 90 -12.56 5.81 18.41
CA GLU A 90 -12.11 7.14 18.00
C GLU A 90 -13.09 8.22 18.50
N ALA A 91 -14.40 8.03 18.32
CA ALA A 91 -15.41 8.99 18.75
C ALA A 91 -15.39 9.22 20.28
N VAL A 92 -15.31 8.15 21.08
CA VAL A 92 -15.26 8.26 22.55
C VAL A 92 -14.02 8.99 23.02
N ILE A 93 -12.85 8.65 22.46
CA ILE A 93 -11.58 9.25 22.88
C ILE A 93 -11.46 10.72 22.45
N GLU A 94 -11.92 11.09 21.25
CA GLU A 94 -11.86 12.48 20.77
C GLU A 94 -12.90 13.38 21.47
N SER A 95 -14.12 12.87 21.69
CA SER A 95 -15.20 13.65 22.30
C SER A 95 -15.14 13.70 23.83
N ASN A 96 -14.41 12.76 24.46
CA ASN A 96 -14.50 12.47 25.90
C ASN A 96 -15.93 12.15 26.37
N GLN A 97 -16.77 11.61 25.50
CA GLN A 97 -18.13 11.19 25.80
C GLN A 97 -18.31 9.69 25.54
N GLY A 98 -19.07 9.01 26.39
CA GLY A 98 -19.31 7.56 26.29
C GLY A 98 -18.42 6.72 27.21
N ASP A 99 -18.30 5.42 26.92
CA ASP A 99 -17.58 4.48 27.76
C ASP A 99 -16.14 4.26 27.26
N ALA A 100 -15.19 4.92 27.93
CA ALA A 100 -13.77 4.80 27.62
C ALA A 100 -13.20 3.40 27.89
N ALA A 101 -13.74 2.66 28.87
CA ALA A 101 -13.33 1.28 29.13
C ALA A 101 -13.80 0.35 28.00
N LEU A 102 -15.00 0.60 27.47
CA LEU A 102 -15.50 -0.11 26.28
C LEU A 102 -14.69 0.24 25.03
N ALA A 103 -14.30 1.50 24.82
CA ALA A 103 -13.41 1.90 23.73
C ALA A 103 -12.07 1.15 23.78
N LYS A 104 -11.46 1.05 24.97
CA LYS A 104 -10.26 0.22 25.19
C LYS A 104 -10.52 -1.26 24.89
N THR A 105 -11.68 -1.78 25.30
CA THR A 105 -12.06 -3.17 25.05
C THR A 105 -12.17 -3.44 23.55
N TYR A 106 -12.82 -2.58 22.79
CA TYR A 106 -12.98 -2.73 21.33
C TYR A 106 -11.65 -2.62 20.57
N LEU A 107 -10.78 -1.67 20.93
CA LEU A 107 -9.43 -1.60 20.37
C LEU A 107 -8.67 -2.91 20.58
N ASN A 108 -8.67 -3.41 21.81
CA ASN A 108 -7.92 -4.63 22.15
C ASN A 108 -8.59 -5.91 21.66
N ALA A 109 -9.90 -5.93 21.41
CA ALA A 109 -10.58 -7.05 20.77
C ALA A 109 -10.06 -7.27 19.33
N ILE A 110 -9.85 -6.19 18.57
CA ILE A 110 -9.28 -6.24 17.22
C ILE A 110 -7.86 -6.79 17.27
N ARG A 111 -7.03 -6.27 18.19
CA ARG A 111 -5.64 -6.70 18.39
C ARG A 111 -5.54 -8.18 18.74
N LYS A 112 -6.32 -8.64 19.72
CA LYS A 112 -6.36 -10.05 20.13
C LYS A 112 -6.77 -10.96 18.98
N ARG A 113 -7.77 -10.57 18.20
CA ARG A 113 -8.17 -11.31 17.00
C ARG A 113 -7.05 -11.39 15.96
N ALA A 114 -6.23 -10.35 15.84
CA ALA A 114 -5.04 -10.32 14.98
C ALA A 114 -3.82 -11.05 15.57
N GLY A 115 -3.94 -11.71 16.73
CA GLY A 115 -2.89 -12.51 17.35
C GLY A 115 -1.98 -11.76 18.32
N HIS A 116 -2.28 -10.51 18.64
CA HIS A 116 -1.57 -9.79 19.70
C HIS A 116 -1.95 -10.36 21.08
N THR A 117 -0.95 -10.59 21.92
CA THR A 117 -1.14 -11.11 23.29
C THR A 117 -1.19 -9.99 24.34
N ASP A 118 -0.80 -8.78 23.97
CA ASP A 118 -0.76 -7.60 24.83
C ASP A 118 -2.01 -6.71 24.66
N GLU A 119 -2.31 -5.94 25.70
CA GLU A 119 -3.28 -4.84 25.63
C GLU A 119 -2.57 -3.49 25.63
N ILE A 120 -3.13 -2.54 24.87
CA ILE A 120 -2.66 -1.16 24.82
C ILE A 120 -3.76 -0.19 25.29
N PRO A 121 -3.39 1.00 25.80
CA PRO A 121 -4.39 2.01 26.13
C PRO A 121 -5.08 2.56 24.88
N ALA A 122 -6.36 2.92 25.01
CA ALA A 122 -7.10 3.62 23.96
C ALA A 122 -6.72 5.11 23.93
N THR A 123 -5.58 5.41 23.31
CA THR A 123 -5.23 6.79 22.93
C THR A 123 -5.58 7.00 21.46
N ILE A 124 -5.72 8.26 21.05
CA ILE A 124 -6.03 8.59 19.66
C ILE A 124 -4.95 8.05 18.71
N GLU A 125 -3.68 8.14 19.09
CA GLU A 125 -2.55 7.63 18.29
C GLU A 125 -2.64 6.12 18.11
N ASN A 126 -2.97 5.38 19.18
CA ASN A 126 -3.12 3.93 19.13
C ASN A 126 -4.30 3.53 18.26
N ILE A 127 -5.44 4.22 18.38
CA ILE A 127 -6.65 3.93 17.59
C ILE A 127 -6.40 4.20 16.10
N LEU A 128 -5.81 5.35 15.75
CA LEU A 128 -5.50 5.68 14.36
C LEU A 128 -4.44 4.75 13.75
N LYS A 129 -3.47 4.33 14.55
CA LYS A 129 -2.47 3.33 14.14
C LYS A 129 -3.14 1.99 13.86
N GLU A 130 -4.00 1.52 14.75
CA GLU A 130 -4.73 0.26 14.58
C GLU A 130 -5.65 0.35 13.37
N ARG A 131 -6.41 1.45 13.20
CA ARG A 131 -7.26 1.69 12.02
C ARG A 131 -6.47 1.63 10.71
N ARG A 132 -5.27 2.22 10.68
CA ARG A 132 -4.40 2.18 9.49
C ARG A 132 -3.96 0.76 9.13
N ILE A 133 -3.71 -0.10 10.12
CA ILE A 133 -3.23 -1.47 9.92
C ILE A 133 -4.41 -2.38 9.57
N GLU A 134 -5.44 -2.35 10.40
CA GLU A 134 -6.63 -3.19 10.30
C GLU A 134 -7.34 -2.98 8.96
N CYS A 135 -7.56 -1.72 8.57
CA CYS A 135 -8.28 -1.36 7.33
C CYS A 135 -7.35 -1.12 6.13
N VAL A 136 -6.11 -1.62 6.16
CA VAL A 136 -5.16 -1.44 5.04
C VAL A 136 -5.74 -2.04 3.76
N PHE A 137 -5.66 -1.30 2.65
CA PHE A 137 -6.21 -1.67 1.32
C PHE A 137 -7.74 -1.83 1.26
N GLU A 138 -8.49 -1.25 2.20
CA GLU A 138 -9.97 -1.24 2.20
C GLU A 138 -10.55 0.15 1.85
N GLY A 139 -9.77 1.00 1.17
CA GLY A 139 -10.26 2.31 0.69
C GLY A 139 -10.35 3.42 1.74
N THR A 140 -10.12 3.15 3.02
CA THR A 140 -10.35 4.13 4.11
C THR A 140 -9.23 5.15 4.33
N ARG A 141 -7.95 4.76 4.13
CA ARG A 141 -6.80 5.58 4.56
C ARG A 141 -6.77 6.99 3.97
N ALA A 142 -7.15 7.14 2.70
CA ALA A 142 -7.21 8.45 2.06
C ALA A 142 -8.26 9.35 2.75
N TRP A 143 -9.45 8.80 3.01
CA TRP A 143 -10.55 9.49 3.69
C TRP A 143 -10.24 9.80 5.15
N ASP A 144 -9.55 8.89 5.86
CA ASP A 144 -9.05 9.16 7.22
C ASP A 144 -8.10 10.36 7.26
N LEU A 145 -7.18 10.45 6.29
CA LEU A 145 -6.27 11.59 6.18
C LEU A 145 -6.98 12.88 5.72
N ILE A 146 -8.04 12.76 4.93
CA ILE A 146 -8.88 13.89 4.48
C ILE A 146 -9.65 14.48 5.66
N ARG A 147 -10.45 13.66 6.36
CA ARG A 147 -11.31 14.11 7.46
C ARG A 147 -10.52 14.70 8.62
N ARG A 148 -9.33 14.17 8.88
CA ARG A 148 -8.44 14.66 9.94
C ARG A 148 -7.58 15.86 9.53
N ARG A 149 -7.63 16.26 8.25
CA ARG A 149 -6.74 17.30 7.68
C ARG A 149 -5.25 16.96 7.80
N ASP A 150 -4.90 15.68 7.81
CA ASP A 150 -3.52 15.20 7.95
C ASP A 150 -2.84 14.91 6.61
N TYR A 151 -3.60 14.76 5.51
CA TYR A 151 -3.04 14.38 4.20
C TYR A 151 -1.85 15.26 3.77
N HIS A 152 -2.00 16.59 3.80
CA HIS A 152 -0.93 17.52 3.45
C HIS A 152 0.30 17.41 4.37
N LEU A 153 0.12 17.07 5.64
CA LEU A 153 1.23 16.87 6.59
C LEU A 153 2.03 15.60 6.25
N VAL A 154 1.33 14.54 5.84
CA VAL A 154 1.95 13.25 5.50
C VAL A 154 2.58 13.27 4.10
N PHE A 155 1.99 14.03 3.17
CA PHE A 155 2.39 14.08 1.78
C PHE A 155 2.77 15.51 1.37
N ASN A 156 3.77 16.11 2.01
CA ASN A 156 4.37 17.36 1.58
C ASN A 156 5.80 17.10 1.08
N SER A 157 6.01 17.13 -0.24
CA SER A 157 7.26 16.73 -0.88
C SER A 157 7.77 15.36 -0.41
N THR A 158 6.84 14.48 -0.02
CA THR A 158 7.17 13.18 0.57
C THR A 158 7.67 12.24 -0.51
N LYS A 159 8.81 11.61 -0.25
CA LYS A 159 9.40 10.57 -1.09
C LYS A 159 9.27 9.23 -0.39
N ARG A 160 8.40 8.36 -0.89
CA ARG A 160 8.22 7.02 -0.32
C ARG A 160 9.38 6.12 -0.74
N THR A 161 9.63 5.08 0.06
CA THR A 161 10.69 4.11 -0.21
C THR A 161 10.16 2.83 -0.85
N SER A 162 11.05 2.09 -1.49
CA SER A 162 10.82 0.80 -2.12
C SER A 162 11.94 -0.15 -1.74
N LEU A 163 11.65 -1.44 -1.65
CA LEU A 163 12.64 -2.48 -1.42
C LEU A 163 12.97 -3.15 -2.76
N ILE A 164 14.23 -3.10 -3.17
CA ILE A 164 14.66 -3.70 -4.43
C ILE A 164 15.64 -4.83 -4.14
N PRO A 165 15.32 -6.09 -4.48
CA PRO A 165 16.28 -7.17 -4.48
C PRO A 165 17.22 -7.02 -5.68
N ILE A 166 18.52 -7.11 -5.43
CA ILE A 166 19.58 -7.07 -6.45
C ILE A 166 20.49 -8.26 -6.20
N MET A 167 20.90 -8.95 -7.26
CA MET A 167 21.92 -9.98 -7.16
C MET A 167 23.32 -9.35 -7.29
N ASP A 168 24.16 -9.52 -6.27
CA ASP A 168 25.56 -9.09 -6.31
C ASP A 168 26.43 -10.16 -6.96
N LEU A 169 26.85 -9.88 -8.19
CA LEU A 169 27.70 -10.76 -9.00
C LEU A 169 29.20 -10.51 -8.79
N ARG A 170 29.57 -9.51 -7.98
CA ARG A 170 30.99 -9.20 -7.70
C ARG A 170 31.62 -10.24 -6.77
N ILE A 171 30.79 -11.07 -6.14
CA ILE A 171 31.17 -12.10 -5.17
C ILE A 171 30.74 -13.47 -5.68
N ASN A 172 31.53 -14.50 -5.34
CA ASN A 172 31.26 -15.89 -5.70
C ASN A 172 31.20 -16.76 -4.41
N PRO A 173 30.07 -17.43 -4.12
CA PRO A 173 28.82 -17.44 -4.87
C PRO A 173 28.09 -16.08 -4.82
N PRO A 174 27.28 -15.74 -5.85
CA PRO A 174 26.45 -14.54 -5.83
C PRO A 174 25.53 -14.49 -4.62
N LYS A 175 25.26 -13.29 -4.10
CA LYS A 175 24.30 -13.10 -2.99
C LYS A 175 23.27 -12.04 -3.33
N TYR A 176 22.08 -12.16 -2.75
CA TYR A 176 21.06 -11.11 -2.82
C TYR A 176 21.38 -9.97 -1.85
N LEU A 177 21.21 -8.75 -2.35
CA LEU A 177 21.18 -7.51 -1.60
C LEU A 177 19.76 -6.97 -1.65
N PHE A 178 19.20 -6.58 -0.50
CA PHE A 178 17.92 -5.90 -0.43
C PHE A 178 18.17 -4.42 -0.13
N LEU A 179 18.02 -3.58 -1.15
CA LEU A 179 18.25 -2.15 -1.02
C LEU A 179 16.94 -1.43 -0.75
N ARG A 180 16.92 -0.61 0.31
CA ARG A 180 15.88 0.39 0.51
C ARG A 180 16.25 1.62 -0.30
N VAL A 181 15.48 1.90 -1.34
CA VAL A 181 15.68 3.05 -2.23
C VAL A 181 14.47 3.96 -2.23
N THR A 182 14.60 5.18 -2.73
CA THR A 182 13.46 6.05 -3.02
C THR A 182 12.65 5.47 -4.18
N ASN A 183 11.32 5.49 -4.08
CA ASN A 183 10.43 5.05 -5.15
C ASN A 183 10.68 5.87 -6.43
N TYR A 184 10.76 5.20 -7.57
CA TYR A 184 11.09 5.82 -8.86
C TYR A 184 10.20 7.02 -9.20
N TYR A 185 8.87 6.88 -9.09
CA TYR A 185 7.93 7.94 -9.45
C TYR A 185 8.02 9.13 -8.51
N ASP A 186 8.21 8.88 -7.21
CA ASP A 186 8.39 9.95 -6.24
C ASP A 186 9.75 10.64 -6.44
N GLN A 187 10.80 9.93 -6.87
CA GLN A 187 12.07 10.54 -7.23
C GLN A 187 11.94 11.42 -8.48
N ALA A 188 11.29 10.91 -9.54
CA ALA A 188 11.09 11.63 -10.80
C ALA A 188 10.21 12.89 -10.63
N ALA A 189 9.19 12.83 -9.77
CA ALA A 189 8.31 13.96 -9.46
C ALA A 189 8.88 14.91 -8.39
N ASN A 190 10.09 14.64 -7.88
CA ASN A 190 10.70 15.33 -6.74
C ASN A 190 9.81 15.38 -5.47
N GLY A 191 9.18 14.25 -5.17
CA GLY A 191 8.28 14.05 -4.05
C GLY A 191 6.81 14.19 -4.46
N ARG A 192 5.92 13.69 -3.60
CA ARG A 192 4.48 13.92 -3.74
C ARG A 192 4.03 14.98 -2.76
N THR A 193 3.31 15.96 -3.30
CA THR A 193 2.72 17.05 -2.54
C THR A 193 1.20 17.03 -2.69
N PHE A 194 0.51 16.90 -1.56
CA PHE A 194 -0.92 17.12 -1.46
C PHE A 194 -1.15 18.58 -1.12
N GLN A 195 -1.81 19.29 -2.03
CA GLN A 195 -2.12 20.71 -1.87
C GLN A 195 -3.33 20.87 -0.94
N PRO A 196 -3.38 21.86 -0.03
CA PRO A 196 -4.54 22.08 0.84
C PRO A 196 -5.87 22.25 0.09
N ARG A 197 -5.87 22.82 -1.13
CA ARG A 197 -7.09 22.87 -1.97
C ARG A 197 -7.67 21.49 -2.26
N SER A 198 -6.83 20.46 -2.38
CA SER A 198 -7.21 19.09 -2.76
C SER A 198 -8.00 18.35 -1.69
N TYR A 199 -8.25 18.95 -0.52
CA TYR A 199 -9.26 18.44 0.42
C TYR A 199 -10.69 18.57 -0.13
N TYR A 200 -10.90 19.40 -1.14
CA TYR A 200 -12.16 19.57 -1.83
C TYR A 200 -11.98 19.26 -3.32
N LEU A 201 -13.06 18.87 -3.99
CA LEU A 201 -13.09 18.73 -5.45
C LEU A 201 -13.59 20.03 -6.07
N GLU A 202 -13.13 20.35 -7.27
CA GLU A 202 -13.70 21.43 -8.06
C GLU A 202 -15.18 21.15 -8.33
N ILE A 203 -16.03 22.18 -8.19
CA ILE A 203 -17.42 22.13 -8.63
C ILE A 203 -17.44 22.39 -10.14
N PRO A 204 -17.85 21.42 -10.98
CA PRO A 204 -17.88 21.63 -12.42
C PRO A 204 -18.96 22.65 -12.82
N GLY A 205 -18.64 23.55 -13.76
CA GLY A 205 -19.64 24.40 -14.41
C GLY A 205 -20.20 25.56 -13.56
N VAL A 206 -19.45 26.06 -12.57
CA VAL A 206 -19.87 27.18 -11.71
C VAL A 206 -20.28 28.45 -12.47
N ALA A 207 -19.68 28.69 -13.65
CA ALA A 207 -20.07 29.78 -14.54
C ALA A 207 -21.55 29.72 -14.98
N SER A 208 -22.07 28.51 -15.16
CA SER A 208 -23.43 28.24 -15.62
C SER A 208 -24.40 28.03 -14.45
N ASN A 209 -24.02 27.21 -13.46
CA ASN A 209 -24.93 26.81 -12.37
C ASN A 209 -25.01 27.82 -11.20
N LYS A 210 -24.16 28.87 -11.22
CA LYS A 210 -24.14 29.96 -10.22
C LYS A 210 -23.84 29.50 -8.78
N LEU A 211 -23.28 28.30 -8.60
CA LEU A 211 -22.78 27.83 -7.32
C LEU A 211 -21.46 28.55 -6.97
N VAL A 212 -21.22 28.73 -5.68
CA VAL A 212 -19.95 29.23 -5.15
C VAL A 212 -18.93 28.10 -5.22
N GLN A 213 -17.74 28.39 -5.77
CA GLN A 213 -16.67 27.41 -5.92
C GLN A 213 -16.06 27.00 -4.56
N ASN A 214 -15.56 25.78 -4.49
CA ASN A 214 -14.80 25.30 -3.34
C ASN A 214 -13.46 26.06 -3.18
N PRO A 215 -12.93 26.21 -1.96
CA PRO A 215 -11.71 26.97 -1.73
C PRO A 215 -10.51 26.48 -2.54
N GLY A 216 -9.84 27.39 -3.26
CA GLY A 216 -8.62 27.10 -4.02
C GLY A 216 -8.83 26.57 -5.44
N TYR A 217 -10.06 26.62 -5.95
CA TYR A 217 -10.43 26.30 -7.34
C TYR A 217 -11.07 27.52 -8.03
#